data_AF-A0A0G8BTP0-F1
#
_entry.id   AF-A0A0G8BTP0-F1
#
_cell.length_a   1.000
_cell.length_b   1.000
_cell.length_c   1.000
_cell.angle_alpha   90.00
_cell.angle_beta   90.00
_cell.angle_gamma   90.00
#
_symmetry.space_group_name_H-M   'P 1'
#
loop_
_entity.id
_entity.type
_entity.pdbx_description
1 polymer ?
#
loop_
_entity_poly.entity_id
_entity_poly.type
_entity_poly.pdbx_seq_one_letter_code
_entity_poly.pdbx_strand_id
1 'polypeptide(L)' 'MAEVTIPLREVLEVTEDATYAGVEEPTAIRIGTAYGTTDRILIRTVKQNYILFTTNKVSILKAIFA' A
#
# COMPACT_ATOMS: atom_id res chain seq x y z
N MET A 1 -5.21 -6.34 18.17
CA MET A 1 -4.83 -5.45 17.05
C MET A 1 -3.72 -6.16 16.30
N ALA A 2 -3.74 -6.15 14.97
CA ALA A 2 -2.69 -6.76 14.17
C ALA A 2 -1.69 -5.69 13.72
N GLU A 3 -0.40 -6.00 13.79
CA GLU A 3 0.69 -5.16 13.31
C GLU A 3 1.37 -5.85 12.14
N VAL A 4 1.69 -5.09 11.10
CA VAL A 4 2.41 -5.57 9.91
C VAL A 4 3.66 -4.73 9.73
N THR A 5 4.82 -5.38 9.78
CA THR A 5 6.12 -4.73 9.60
C THR A 5 6.66 -5.05 8.21
N ILE A 6 6.90 -4.01 7.41
CA ILE A 6 7.48 -4.12 6.07
C ILE A 6 8.86 -3.42 6.09
N PRO A 7 9.97 -4.16 6.02
CA PRO A 7 11.30 -3.54 5.96
C PRO A 7 11.49 -2.78 4.65
N LEU A 8 11.93 -1.52 4.72
CA LEU A 8 12.13 -0.68 3.51
C LEU A 8 13.09 -1.31 2.48
N ARG A 9 14.11 -2.05 2.95
CA ARG A 9 15.05 -2.77 2.06
C ARG A 9 14.40 -3.86 1.20
N GLU A 10 13.20 -4.32 1.58
CA GLU A 10 12.46 -5.34 0.84
C GLU A 10 11.45 -4.72 -0.13
N VAL A 11 11.22 -3.40 -0.05
CA VAL A 11 10.33 -2.67 -0.95
C VAL A 11 11.03 -2.47 -2.30
N LEU A 12 10.41 -2.98 -3.36
CA LEU A 12 10.89 -2.88 -4.73
C LEU A 12 10.28 -1.66 -5.43
N GLU A 13 8.99 -1.42 -5.20
CA GLU A 13 8.24 -0.36 -5.86
C GLU A 13 7.07 0.04 -4.96
N VAL A 14 6.72 1.34 -4.98
CA VAL A 14 5.50 1.86 -4.37
C VAL A 14 4.76 2.69 -5.41
N THR A 15 3.52 2.31 -5.71
CA THR A 15 2.68 3.02 -6.68
C THR A 15 1.38 3.49 -6.04
N GLU A 16 0.99 4.72 -6.40
CA GLU A 16 -0.34 5.23 -6.07
C GLU A 16 -1.35 4.67 -7.07
N ASP A 17 -2.44 4.14 -6.56
CA ASP A 17 -3.51 3.60 -7.39
C ASP A 17 -4.65 4.61 -7.53
N ALA A 18 -4.53 5.45 -8.57
CA ALA A 18 -5.48 6.51 -8.89
C ALA A 18 -6.72 6.04 -9.68
N THR A 19 -6.83 4.75 -10.00
CA THR A 19 -7.94 4.26 -10.84
C THR A 19 -9.19 3.99 -10.00
N TYR A 20 -10.40 4.04 -10.55
CA TYR A 20 -11.59 3.68 -9.76
C TYR A 20 -11.62 2.18 -9.40
N ALA A 21 -11.26 1.32 -10.35
CA ALA A 21 -11.26 -0.14 -10.19
C ALA A 21 -10.09 -0.66 -9.33
N GLY A 22 -8.97 0.05 -9.38
CA GLY A 22 -7.73 -0.32 -8.71
C GLY A 22 -6.77 -1.12 -9.57
N VAL A 23 -5.51 -1.19 -9.14
CA VAL A 23 -4.54 -2.15 -9.64
C VAL A 23 -4.96 -3.52 -9.14
N GLU A 24 -5.30 -4.40 -10.06
CA GLU A 24 -5.68 -5.76 -9.72
C GLU A 24 -4.43 -6.56 -9.31
N GLU A 25 -4.23 -6.71 -8.01
CA GLU A 25 -3.19 -7.57 -7.44
C GLU A 25 -3.86 -8.59 -6.50
N PRO A 26 -4.41 -9.69 -7.04
CA PRO A 26 -5.29 -10.60 -6.31
C PRO A 26 -4.58 -11.34 -5.16
N THR A 27 -3.25 -11.43 -5.24
CA THR A 27 -2.41 -12.05 -4.20
C THR A 27 -1.94 -11.08 -3.12
N ALA A 28 -2.21 -9.77 -3.27
CA ALA A 28 -1.76 -8.79 -2.30
C ALA A 28 -2.54 -8.86 -0.99
N ILE A 29 -1.83 -8.72 0.12
CA ILE A 29 -2.44 -8.58 1.44
C ILE A 29 -3.03 -7.17 1.54
N ARG A 30 -4.33 -7.09 1.84
CA ARG A 30 -5.06 -5.83 2.02
C ARG A 30 -4.96 -5.38 3.47
N ILE A 31 -4.41 -4.20 3.69
CA ILE A 31 -4.24 -3.58 5.01
C ILE A 31 -5.13 -2.35 5.10
N GLY A 32 -5.96 -2.30 6.14
CA GLY A 32 -6.94 -1.23 6.34
C GLY A 32 -8.29 -1.52 5.69
N THR A 33 -9.26 -0.63 5.92
CA THR A 33 -10.62 -0.78 5.41
C THR A 33 -10.78 -0.07 4.09
N ALA A 34 -11.26 -0.78 3.07
CA ALA A 34 -11.56 -0.20 1.77
C ALA A 34 -12.83 0.66 1.83
N TYR A 35 -12.72 1.92 1.43
CA TYR A 35 -13.85 2.82 1.21
C TYR A 35 -13.68 3.56 -0.12
N GLY A 36 -14.77 4.04 -0.71
CA GLY A 36 -14.73 4.71 -2.02
C GLY A 36 -13.87 5.98 -2.07
N THR A 37 -13.54 6.56 -0.91
CA THR A 37 -12.72 7.77 -0.78
C THR A 37 -11.35 7.55 -0.15
N THR A 38 -11.02 6.32 0.26
CA THR A 38 -9.68 6.03 0.81
C THR A 38 -8.66 5.91 -0.31
N ASP A 39 -7.50 6.52 -0.13
CA ASP A 39 -6.35 6.29 -0.99
C ASP A 39 -5.90 4.84 -0.91
N ARG A 40 -5.31 4.37 -2.02
CA ARG A 40 -4.69 3.05 -2.12
C ARG A 40 -3.26 3.19 -2.57
N ILE A 41 -2.39 2.51 -1.85
CA ILE A 41 -0.97 2.42 -2.17
C ILE A 41 -0.65 0.94 -2.38
N LEU A 42 -0.13 0.59 -3.56
CA LEU A 42 0.43 -0.72 -3.82
C LEU A 42 1.91 -0.71 -3.44
N ILE A 43 2.28 -1.58 -2.51
CA ILE A 43 3.66 -1.78 -2.05
C ILE A 43 4.11 -3.13 -2.57
N ARG A 44 4.99 -3.13 -3.57
CA ARG A 44 5.62 -4.36 -4.08
C ARG A 44 6.86 -4.65 -3.26
N THR A 45 6.96 -5.88 -2.77
CA THR A 45 8.15 -6.34 -2.03
C THR A 45 8.72 -7.60 -2.65
N VAL A 46 9.90 -8.02 -2.19
CA VAL A 46 10.54 -9.26 -2.63
C VAL A 46 9.68 -10.51 -2.38
N LYS A 47 8.85 -10.52 -1.33
CA LYS A 47 8.13 -11.73 -0.87
C LYS A 47 6.62 -11.65 -1.02
N GLN A 48 6.04 -10.49 -0.70
CA GLN A 48 4.59 -10.34 -0.60
C GLN A 48 4.19 -8.91 -0.95
N ASN A 49 3.23 -8.76 -1.87
CA ASN A 49 2.69 -7.45 -2.20
C ASN A 49 1.62 -7.05 -1.20
N TYR A 50 1.48 -5.74 -0.97
CA TYR A 50 0.49 -5.19 -0.05
C TYR A 50 -0.30 -4.09 -0.74
N ILE A 51 -1.61 -4.05 -0.48
CA ILE A 51 -2.45 -2.89 -0.81
C ILE A 51 -2.83 -2.24 0.51
N LEU A 52 -2.34 -1.02 0.72
CA LEU A 52 -2.66 -0.22 1.89
C LEU A 52 -3.80 0.75 1.57
N PHE A 53 -4.90 0.62 2.30
CA PHE A 53 -5.99 1.59 2.32
C PHE A 53 -5.75 2.62 3.42
N THR A 54 -5.68 3.90 3.07
CA THR A 54 -5.34 4.97 4.01
C THR A 54 -6.00 6.29 3.63
N THR A 55 -6.14 7.20 4.59
CA THR A 55 -6.53 8.61 4.36
C THR A 55 -5.35 9.56 4.50
N ASN A 56 -4.16 9.04 4.77
CA ASN A 56 -2.95 9.82 5.02
C ASN A 56 -1.79 9.36 4.11
N LYS A 57 -2.07 9.15 2.82
CA LYS A 57 -1.04 8.68 1.88
C LYS A 57 0.18 9.60 1.84
N VAL A 58 -0.02 10.90 1.93
CA VAL A 58 1.04 11.90 1.78
C VAL A 58 2.11 11.71 2.84
N SER A 59 1.72 11.50 4.11
CA SER A 59 2.69 11.29 5.19
C SER A 59 3.41 9.94 5.05
N ILE A 60 2.70 8.90 4.59
CA ILE A 60 3.27 7.56 4.39
C ILE A 60 4.29 7.56 3.26
N LEU A 61 3.94 8.12 2.10
CA LEU A 61 4.84 8.21 0.95
C LEU A 61 6.07 9.05 1.29
N LYS A 62 5.89 10.15 2.02
CA LYS A 62 7.02 10.93 2.55
C LYS A 62 7.92 10.10 3.45
N ALA A 63 7.37 9.26 4.33
CA ALA A 63 8.18 8.41 5.20
C ALA A 63 8.94 7.30 4.46
N ILE A 64 8.41 6.81 3.34
CA ILE A 64 9.05 5.78 2.51
C ILE A 64 10.17 6.38 1.63
N PHE A 65 9.97 7.59 1.12
CA PHE A 65 10.85 8.22 0.13
C PHE A 65 11.73 9.37 0.68
N ALA A 66 11.65 9.69 1.97
CA ALA A 66 12.55 10.66 2.63
C ALA A 66 13.96 10.09 2.80
#